data_AF-A0A9X3WBN8-F1
#
_entry.id   AF-A0A9X3WBN8-F1
#
_cell.length_a   1.000
_cell.length_b   1.000
_cell.length_c   1.000
_cell.angle_alpha   90.00
_cell.angle_beta   90.00
_cell.angle_gamma   90.00
#
_symmetry.space_group_name_H-M   'P 1'
#
loop_
_entity.id
_entity.type
_entity.pdbx_description
1 polymer ?
#
loop_
_entity_poly.entity_id
_entity_poly.type
_entity_poly.pdbx_seq_one_letter_code
_entity_poly.pdbx_strand_id
1 'polypeptide(L)' 'MLKGIKLRLYPNKTQKNQLWQMFGNDRFVWNQMLAMMNERYQNNKDLPFLSKFKLNYLLKPLKQEYP' A
#
# COMPACT_ATOMS: atom_id res chain seq x y z
N MET A 1 -23.47 -2.11 -41.01
CA MET A 1 -23.54 -1.03 -40.01
C MET A 1 -23.18 -1.61 -38.65
N LEU A 2 -22.00 -1.30 -38.10
CA LEU A 2 -21.59 -1.79 -36.78
C LEU A 2 -22.26 -0.96 -35.68
N LYS A 3 -23.01 -1.61 -34.78
CA LYS A 3 -23.57 -0.98 -33.58
C LYS A 3 -22.66 -1.30 -32.40
N GLY A 4 -22.10 -0.28 -31.77
CA GLY A 4 -21.35 -0.43 -30.53
C GLY A 4 -22.28 -0.52 -29.32
N ILE A 5 -22.07 -1.50 -28.45
CA ILE A 5 -22.76 -1.59 -27.15
C ILE A 5 -21.86 -0.98 -26.09
N LYS A 6 -22.36 0.01 -25.34
CA LYS A 6 -21.65 0.61 -24.21
C LYS A 6 -21.98 -0.16 -22.93
N LEU A 7 -21.06 -1.01 -22.47
CA LEU A 7 -21.21 -1.75 -21.22
C LEU A 7 -20.50 -1.03 -20.06
N ARG A 8 -21.14 -0.99 -18.89
CA ARG A 8 -20.51 -0.61 -17.62
C ARG A 8 -20.55 -1.81 -16.68
N LEU A 9 -19.39 -2.28 -16.27
CA LEU A 9 -19.25 -3.35 -15.29
C LEU A 9 -19.02 -2.73 -13.91
N TYR A 10 -19.77 -3.21 -12.93
CA TYR A 10 -19.59 -2.85 -11.53
C TYR A 10 -19.07 -4.05 -10.76
N PRO A 11 -18.24 -3.83 -9.72
CA PRO A 11 -17.70 -4.93 -8.96
C PRO A 11 -18.80 -5.70 -8.22
N ASN A 12 -18.73 -7.03 -8.28
CA ASN A 12 -19.55 -7.91 -7.46
C ASN A 12 -19.12 -7.85 -5.98
N LYS A 13 -19.85 -8.53 -5.08
CA LYS A 13 -19.58 -8.47 -3.64
C LYS A 13 -18.14 -8.87 -3.29
N THR A 14 -17.61 -9.92 -3.90
CA THR A 14 -16.23 -10.37 -3.69
C THR A 14 -15.22 -9.32 -4.13
N GLN A 15 -15.41 -8.74 -5.32
CA GLN A 15 -14.53 -7.69 -5.83
C GLN A 15 -14.57 -6.43 -4.96
N LYS A 16 -15.75 -6.02 -4.46
CA LYS A 16 -15.86 -4.90 -3.51
C LYS A 16 -15.06 -5.17 -2.23
N ASN A 17 -15.16 -6.37 -1.68
CA ASN A 17 -14.41 -6.74 -0.48
C ASN A 17 -12.89 -6.74 -0.73
N GLN A 18 -12.45 -7.25 -1.89
CA GLN A 18 -11.04 -7.20 -2.28
C GLN A 18 -10.53 -5.77 -2.46
N LEU A 19 -11.33 -4.87 -3.04
CA LEU A 19 -10.99 -3.46 -3.15
C LEU A 19 -10.85 -2.82 -1.77
N TRP A 20 -11.78 -3.08 -0.85
CA TRP A 20 -11.67 -2.59 0.53
C TRP A 20 -10.43 -3.11 1.24
N GLN A 21 -10.10 -4.39 1.07
CA GLN A 21 -8.89 -4.97 1.62
C GLN A 21 -7.64 -4.32 1.03
N MET A 22 -7.61 -4.09 -0.29
CA MET A 22 -6.49 -3.43 -0.98
C MET A 22 -6.24 -2.03 -0.40
N PHE A 23 -7.29 -1.21 -0.27
CA PHE A 23 -7.14 0.13 0.33
C PHE A 23 -6.69 0.07 1.80
N GLY A 24 -7.20 -0.91 2.56
CA GLY A 24 -6.76 -1.16 3.93
C GLY A 24 -5.28 -1.52 4.02
N ASN A 25 -4.82 -2.43 3.17
CA ASN A 25 -3.44 -2.87 3.08
C ASN A 25 -2.50 -1.72 2.73
N ASP A 26 -2.85 -0.92 1.72
CA ASP A 26 -2.05 0.23 1.29
C ASP A 26 -1.89 1.25 2.44
N ARG A 27 -3.00 1.55 3.14
CA ARG A 27 -2.99 2.45 4.30
C ARG A 27 -2.15 1.89 5.45
N PHE A 28 -2.27 0.60 5.72
CA PHE A 28 -1.48 -0.08 6.76
C PHE A 28 0.02 0.04 6.47
N VAL A 29 0.46 -0.36 5.27
CA VAL A 29 1.87 -0.29 4.87
C VAL A 29 2.39 1.15 4.95
N TRP A 30 1.63 2.12 4.43
CA TRP A 30 2.01 3.53 4.50
C TRP A 30 2.25 4.01 5.93
N ASN A 31 1.30 3.73 6.83
CA ASN A 31 1.38 4.16 8.22
C ASN A 31 2.59 3.54 8.95
N GLN A 32 2.88 2.26 8.69
CA GLN A 32 4.04 1.60 9.27
C GLN A 32 5.36 2.22 8.79
N MET A 33 5.50 2.46 7.48
CA MET A 33 6.70 3.09 6.94
C MET A 33 6.86 4.53 7.43
N LEU A 34 5.76 5.29 7.53
CA LEU A 34 5.78 6.65 8.05
C LEU A 34 6.19 6.69 9.53
N ALA A 35 5.64 5.80 10.36
CA ALA A 35 6.00 5.71 11.78
C ALA A 35 7.49 5.42 11.96
N MET A 36 8.01 4.42 11.25
CA MET A 36 9.43 4.07 11.26
C MET A 36 10.32 5.24 10.80
N MET A 37 9.92 5.96 9.74
CA MET A 37 10.69 7.11 9.24
C MET A 37 10.67 8.29 10.22
N ASN A 38 9.54 8.52 10.89
CA ASN A 38 9.43 9.55 11.94
C ASN A 38 10.33 9.22 13.13
N GLU A 39 10.31 7.97 13.60
CA GLU A 39 11.18 7.52 14.70
C GLU A 39 12.66 7.68 14.34
N ARG A 40 13.05 7.23 13.14
CA ARG A 40 14.42 7.39 12.63
C ARG A 40 14.85 8.85 12.59
N TYR A 41 13.97 9.76 12.16
CA TYR A 41 14.26 11.19 12.12
C TYR A 41 14.43 11.79 13.53
N GLN A 42 13.58 11.40 14.49
CA GLN A 42 13.74 11.83 15.88
C GLN A 42 15.05 11.33 16.48
N ASN A 43 15.46 10.11 16.14
CA ASN A 43 16.70 9.52 16.63
C ASN A 43 17.96 10.17 16.01
N ASN A 44 17.92 10.53 14.73
CA ASN A 44 19.01 11.25 14.07
C ASN A 44 18.51 12.07 12.87
N LYS A 45 18.55 13.40 13.02
CA LYS A 45 18.03 14.36 12.03
C LYS A 45 18.93 14.53 10.82
N ASP A 46 20.21 14.17 10.91
CA ASP A 46 21.20 14.29 9.83
C ASP A 46 21.09 13.13 8.84
N LEU A 47 20.39 12.05 9.21
CA LEU A 47 20.23 10.91 8.35
C LEU A 47 19.22 11.18 7.21
N PRO A 48 19.59 10.91 5.94
CA PRO A 48 18.69 11.15 4.82
C PRO A 48 17.50 10.19 4.85
N PHE A 49 16.36 10.62 4.29
CA PHE A 49 15.20 9.75 4.13
C PHE A 49 15.53 8.53 3.26
N LEU A 50 14.90 7.38 3.57
CA LEU A 50 15.05 6.18 2.76
C LEU A 50 14.33 6.36 1.42
N SER A 51 14.97 5.92 0.34
CA SER A 51 14.33 5.87 -0.96
C SER A 51 13.24 4.80 -1.00
N LYS A 52 12.30 4.94 -1.94
CA LYS A 52 11.25 3.95 -2.20
C LYS A 52 11.82 2.53 -2.37
N PHE A 53 12.94 2.39 -3.09
CA PHE A 53 13.57 1.09 -3.28
C PHE A 53 14.02 0.45 -1.97
N LYS A 54 14.62 1.24 -1.06
CA LYS A 54 15.01 0.75 0.27
C LYS A 54 13.79 0.34 1.10
N LEU A 55 12.72 1.14 1.07
CA LEU A 55 11.48 0.82 1.78
C LEU A 55 10.81 -0.45 1.24
N ASN A 56 10.88 -0.72 -0.07
CA ASN A 56 10.31 -1.94 -0.65
C ASN A 56 10.95 -3.23 -0.09
N TYR A 57 12.23 -3.22 0.30
CA TYR A 57 12.85 -4.39 0.93
C TYR A 57 12.23 -4.75 2.28
N LEU A 58 11.63 -3.78 2.97
CA LEU A 58 10.95 -3.97 4.26
C LEU A 58 9.58 -4.63 4.10
N LEU A 59 9.04 -4.74 2.89
CA LEU A 59 7.75 -5.42 2.66
C LEU A 59 7.84 -6.92 2.94
N LYS A 60 8.99 -7.55 2.69
CA LYS A 60 9.18 -8.98 2.95
C LYS A 60 9.08 -9.31 4.45
N PRO A 61 9.86 -8.68 5.35
CA PRO A 61 9.71 -8.92 6.79
C PRO A 61 8.34 -8.47 7.31
N LEU A 62 7.78 -7.36 6.82
CA LEU A 62 6.45 -6.90 7.24
C LEU A 62 5.35 -7.96 6.97
N LYS A 63 5.44 -8.69 5.85
CA LYS A 63 4.51 -9.80 5.57
C LYS A 63 4.73 -11.02 6.45
N GLN A 64 5.93 -11.20 7.01
CA GLN A 64 6.21 -12.29 7.95
C GLN A 64 5.69 -11.97 9.35
N GLU A 65 5.76 -10.69 9.74
CA GLU A 65 5.24 -10.18 11.02
C GLU A 65 3.71 -10.12 11.05
N TYR A 66 3.09 -9.79 9.91
CA TYR A 66 1.64 -9.63 9.77
C TYR A 66 1.11 -10.55 8.64
N PRO A 67 0.86 -11.85 8.93
CA PRO A 67 0.36 -12.82 7.95
C PRO A 67 -1.08 -12.57 7.49
#